data_AF-A0A804IC04-F1
#
_entry.id   AF-A0A804IC04-F1
#
_cell.length_a   1.000
_cell.length_b   1.000
_cell.length_c   1.000
_cell.angle_alpha   90.00
_cell.angle_beta   90.00
_cell.angle_gamma   90.00
#
_symmetry.space_group_name_H-M   'P 1'
#
loop_
_entity.id
_entity.type
_entity.pdbx_description
1 polymer ?
#
loop_
_entity_poly.entity_id
_entity_poly.type
_entity_poly.pdbx_seq_one_letter_code
_entity_poly.pdbx_strand_id
1 'polypeptide(L)'
;MSWCHPDITLGDLMQLIKGFVDILILANGYQSSGLPAVWDAPSIKNAVRWGLFFQDVFKRINDSCHFDNSMKELDAALRNLMSNPFCPQGLVHLTSTSLSRARDLVIECLVQSHIMGAKHLTSLLTAVIEMDVNDLNGTWNANSTVYTDILMLQMESLNLVSMDRENFVKTRAASTPSTSKISGVSRAGSCNPAMPEPMDYSFAHHSCFLIHEILQRQASILCITSAETGLDSILNLFMTEHMLVPEKNSLEGKPSTGNSPKSMSELFLWSQWRSRCLSYLVDNRTIRLLSGANLIFSTPKVHWLQVLDPLKVLSDSINDHLLEIMEISLLGFISSRWTNLIGQFMSHSCDYLTISEQYSVLHCLLQENTQCAHSKMEALSSKEKDILGYMTTFLDCHYHKLWLLPPVLVAAAIPSWSILFRAFWNELNKRFVGASSDVRCYDCGQDGKEHRDCEVAERIRCLYAFHI
;
A
#
# COMPACT_ATOMS: atom_id res chain seq x y z
N MET A 1 -8.92 6.58 41.63
CA MET A 1 -8.20 7.63 40.89
C MET A 1 -6.77 7.62 41.41
N SER A 2 -5.82 7.17 40.59
CA SER A 2 -4.37 7.13 40.88
C SER A 2 -3.61 8.27 40.21
N TRP A 3 -4.33 9.17 39.55
CA TRP A 3 -3.81 10.37 38.92
C TRP A 3 -3.44 11.40 39.98
N CYS A 4 -2.17 11.79 40.02
CA CYS A 4 -1.59 12.64 41.07
C CYS A 4 -0.87 13.89 40.54
N HIS A 5 -1.09 14.29 39.27
CA HIS A 5 -0.42 15.48 38.72
C HIS A 5 -0.99 16.78 39.33
N PRO A 6 -0.15 17.72 39.83
CA PRO A 6 -0.61 18.89 40.57
C PRO A 6 -1.34 19.92 39.69
N ASP A 7 -0.92 20.11 38.44
CA ASP A 7 -1.37 21.24 37.61
C ASP A 7 -2.46 20.91 36.58
N ILE A 8 -2.73 19.62 36.32
CA ILE A 8 -3.69 19.21 35.28
C ILE A 8 -4.43 17.95 35.69
N THR A 9 -5.74 17.94 35.48
CA THR A 9 -6.55 16.75 35.69
C THR A 9 -6.38 15.78 34.52
N LEU A 10 -6.58 14.48 34.74
CA LEU A 10 -6.55 13.49 33.66
C LEU A 10 -7.57 13.81 32.56
N GLY A 11 -8.74 14.35 32.93
CA GLY A 11 -9.79 14.73 31.99
C GLY A 11 -9.36 15.85 31.05
N ASP A 12 -8.75 16.91 31.59
CA ASP A 12 -8.29 18.05 30.80
C ASP A 12 -7.11 17.66 29.91
N LEU A 13 -6.16 16.87 30.44
CA LEU A 13 -5.05 16.32 29.65
C LEU A 13 -5.57 15.48 28.48
N MET A 14 -6.62 14.69 28.70
CA MET A 14 -7.21 13.87 27.65
C MET A 14 -7.94 14.68 26.58
N GLN A 15 -8.47 15.87 26.90
CA GLN A 15 -8.99 16.77 25.87
C GLN A 15 -7.88 17.35 24.99
N LEU A 16 -6.75 17.74 25.59
CA LEU A 16 -5.59 18.22 24.84
C LEU A 16 -5.03 17.12 23.91
N ILE A 17 -4.92 15.89 24.42
CA ILE A 17 -4.45 14.75 23.62
C ILE A 17 -5.39 14.45 22.45
N LYS A 18 -6.72 14.57 22.62
CA LYS A 18 -7.65 14.43 21.50
C LYS A 18 -7.37 15.44 20.38
N GLY A 19 -7.19 16.71 20.73
CA GLY A 19 -6.80 17.73 19.74
C GLY A 19 -5.46 17.44 19.07
N PHE A 20 -4.51 16.87 19.81
CA PHE A 20 -3.23 16.43 19.23
C PHE A 20 -3.38 15.26 18.26
N VAL A 21 -4.21 14.27 18.60
CA VAL A 21 -4.54 13.15 17.70
C VAL A 21 -5.18 13.68 16.41
N ASP A 22 -6.08 14.67 16.50
CA ASP A 22 -6.67 15.30 15.31
C ASP A 22 -5.60 15.99 14.42
N ILE A 23 -4.59 16.63 15.04
CA ILE A 23 -3.43 17.19 14.31
C ILE A 23 -2.64 16.08 13.63
N LEU A 24 -2.37 14.95 14.29
CA LEU A 24 -1.66 13.82 13.68
C LEU A 24 -2.45 13.22 12.51
N ILE A 25 -3.78 13.14 12.62
CA ILE A 25 -4.67 12.70 11.54
C ILE A 25 -4.58 13.65 10.35
N LEU A 26 -4.64 14.96 10.57
CA LEU A 26 -4.48 15.95 9.50
C LEU A 26 -3.07 15.98 8.91
N ALA A 27 -2.05 15.73 9.74
CA ALA A 27 -0.66 15.62 9.31
C ALA A 27 -0.45 14.38 8.44
N ASN A 28 -1.37 13.39 8.49
CA ASN A 28 -1.42 12.27 7.57
C ASN A 28 -1.96 12.63 6.16
N GLY A 29 -2.07 13.92 5.84
CA GLY A 29 -2.08 14.40 4.45
C GLY A 29 -3.46 14.60 3.83
N TYR A 30 -4.54 14.24 4.52
CA TYR A 30 -5.91 14.40 4.03
C TYR A 30 -6.82 15.03 5.08
N GLN A 31 -7.71 15.90 4.62
CA GLN A 31 -8.81 16.44 5.42
C GLN A 31 -9.97 15.46 5.47
N SER A 32 -10.93 15.67 6.38
CA SER A 32 -12.18 14.89 6.44
C SER A 32 -13.01 14.95 5.16
N SER A 33 -12.79 15.96 4.31
CA SER A 33 -13.38 16.10 2.97
C SER A 33 -12.74 15.20 1.91
N GLY A 34 -11.65 14.50 2.23
CA GLY A 34 -10.84 13.72 1.27
C GLY A 34 -9.89 14.57 0.43
N LEU A 35 -9.86 15.90 0.62
CA LEU A 35 -8.91 16.78 -0.05
C LEU A 35 -7.54 16.74 0.66
N PRO A 36 -6.44 16.94 -0.08
CA PRO A 36 -5.11 17.10 0.50
C PRO A 36 -5.09 18.19 1.58
N ALA A 37 -4.52 17.87 2.74
CA ALA A 37 -4.27 18.86 3.78
C ALA A 37 -3.15 19.80 3.33
N VAL A 38 -3.42 21.12 3.39
CA VAL A 38 -2.44 22.14 3.04
C VAL A 38 -1.68 22.55 4.29
N TRP A 39 -0.37 22.33 4.28
CA TRP A 39 0.53 22.69 5.37
C TRP A 39 1.47 23.81 4.92
N ASP A 40 1.27 25.01 5.48
CA ASP A 40 2.21 26.13 5.33
C ASP A 40 3.22 26.15 6.48
N ALA A 41 4.32 26.89 6.32
CA ALA A 41 5.36 26.95 7.33
C ALA A 41 4.85 27.39 8.72
N PRO A 42 3.96 28.41 8.87
CA PRO A 42 3.36 28.75 10.15
C PRO A 42 2.57 27.61 10.81
N SER A 43 1.72 26.90 10.05
CA SER A 43 0.92 25.80 10.59
C SER A 43 1.78 24.61 11.00
N ILE A 44 2.82 24.31 10.22
CA ILE A 44 3.81 23.28 10.56
C ILE A 44 4.53 23.65 11.87
N LYS A 45 5.01 24.88 12.02
CA LYS A 45 5.63 25.34 13.28
C LYS A 45 4.71 25.15 14.47
N ASN A 46 3.43 25.48 14.32
CA ASN A 46 2.44 25.31 15.39
C ASN A 46 2.23 23.83 15.74
N ALA A 47 2.12 22.95 14.75
CA ALA A 47 1.99 21.51 14.98
C ALA A 47 3.23 20.92 15.68
N VAL A 48 4.44 21.31 15.26
CA VAL A 48 5.69 20.86 15.88
C VAL A 48 5.81 21.39 17.31
N ARG A 49 5.41 22.65 17.57
CA ARG A 49 5.37 23.23 18.94
C ARG A 49 4.37 22.51 19.85
N TRP A 50 3.23 22.08 19.33
CA TRP A 50 2.31 21.21 20.05
C TRP A 50 2.96 19.87 20.40
N GLY A 51 3.66 19.26 19.44
CA GLY A 51 4.43 18.03 19.69
C GLY A 51 5.51 18.22 20.76
N LEU A 52 6.25 19.33 20.73
CA LEU A 52 7.24 19.69 21.76
C LEU A 52 6.60 19.81 23.14
N PHE A 53 5.46 20.51 23.25
CA PHE A 53 4.74 20.66 24.51
C PHE A 53 4.42 19.30 25.14
N PHE A 54 3.85 18.37 24.38
CA PHE A 54 3.56 17.04 24.91
C PHE A 54 4.83 16.26 25.24
N GLN A 55 5.83 16.30 24.37
CA GLN A 55 7.11 15.65 24.62
C GLN A 55 7.74 16.12 25.94
N ASP A 56 7.75 17.41 26.21
CA ASP A 56 8.33 17.99 27.43
C ASP A 56 7.51 17.68 28.68
N VAL A 57 6.17 17.66 28.56
CA VAL A 57 5.28 17.24 29.65
C VAL A 57 5.54 15.77 29.98
N PHE A 58 5.56 14.89 28.99
CA PHE A 58 5.68 13.45 29.23
C PHE A 58 7.08 13.00 29.60
N LYS A 59 8.15 13.64 29.08
CA LYS A 59 9.51 13.40 29.60
C LYS A 59 9.60 13.68 31.09
N ARG A 60 9.15 14.86 31.52
CA ARG A 60 9.20 15.27 32.94
C ARG A 60 8.40 14.34 33.85
N ILE A 61 7.26 13.86 33.39
CA ILE A 61 6.44 12.92 34.16
C ILE A 61 7.10 11.53 34.22
N ASN A 62 7.70 11.07 33.12
CA ASN A 62 8.35 9.75 33.03
C ASN A 62 9.67 9.67 33.80
N ASP A 63 10.39 10.79 33.95
CA ASP A 63 11.63 10.87 34.73
C ASP A 63 11.38 10.81 36.26
N SER A 64 10.13 10.91 36.70
CA SER A 64 9.75 10.89 38.12
C SER A 64 9.01 9.60 38.49
N CYS A 65 9.64 8.78 39.35
CA CYS A 65 9.05 7.55 39.87
C CYS A 65 7.75 7.75 40.65
N HIS A 66 7.40 8.98 41.00
CA HIS A 66 6.16 9.33 41.69
C HIS A 66 4.92 9.20 40.81
N PHE A 67 5.07 9.20 39.48
CA PHE A 67 3.93 9.20 38.55
C PHE A 67 3.69 7.87 37.82
N ASP A 68 4.40 6.80 38.16
CA ASP A 68 4.25 5.48 37.51
C ASP A 68 2.79 4.98 37.47
N ASN A 69 2.06 5.14 38.56
CA ASN A 69 0.64 4.75 38.62
C ASN A 69 -0.25 5.68 37.79
N SER A 70 0.07 6.97 37.73
CA SER A 70 -0.62 7.94 36.89
C SER A 70 -0.37 7.66 35.39
N MET A 71 0.83 7.21 35.01
CA MET A 71 1.15 6.80 33.63
C MET A 71 0.39 5.53 33.22
N LYS A 72 0.27 4.55 34.11
CA LYS A 72 -0.56 3.36 33.84
C LYS A 72 -2.04 3.71 33.65
N GLU A 73 -2.55 4.65 34.45
CA GLU A 73 -3.93 5.15 34.32
C GLU A 73 -4.12 5.93 33.01
N LEU A 74 -3.15 6.76 32.63
CA LEU A 74 -3.17 7.46 31.34
C LEU A 74 -3.12 6.49 30.16
N ASP A 75 -2.24 5.50 30.17
CA ASP A 75 -2.15 4.50 29.10
C ASP A 75 -3.44 3.68 28.99
N ALA A 76 -4.13 3.43 30.11
CA ALA A 76 -5.47 2.83 30.07
C ALA A 76 -6.50 3.77 29.43
N ALA A 77 -6.46 5.06 29.76
CA ALA A 77 -7.34 6.06 29.14
C ALA A 77 -7.05 6.25 27.65
N LEU A 78 -5.78 6.23 27.24
CA LEU A 78 -5.34 6.26 25.84
C LEU A 78 -5.83 5.02 25.09
N ARG A 79 -5.66 3.81 25.65
CA ARG A 79 -6.22 2.59 25.04
C ARG A 79 -7.73 2.68 24.84
N ASN A 80 -8.45 3.24 25.81
CA ASN A 80 -9.89 3.47 25.66
C ASN A 80 -10.19 4.51 24.56
N LEU A 81 -9.41 5.59 24.45
CA LEU A 81 -9.56 6.58 23.39
C LEU A 81 -9.30 5.97 22.00
N MET A 82 -8.22 5.20 21.88
CA MET A 82 -7.80 4.58 20.62
C MET A 82 -8.63 3.32 20.27
N SER A 83 -9.38 2.78 21.23
CA SER A 83 -10.38 1.74 20.97
C SER A 83 -11.59 2.24 20.16
N ASN A 84 -11.67 3.56 19.94
CA ASN A 84 -12.68 4.14 19.07
C ASN A 84 -12.53 3.53 17.65
N PRO A 85 -13.61 2.94 17.08
CA PRO A 85 -13.58 2.37 15.74
C PRO A 85 -13.19 3.36 14.63
N PHE A 86 -13.31 4.67 14.87
CA PHE A 86 -12.92 5.74 13.93
C PHE A 86 -11.45 6.17 14.07
N CYS A 87 -10.70 5.59 15.00
CA CYS A 87 -9.29 5.90 15.17
C CYS A 87 -8.45 5.21 14.06
N PRO A 88 -7.54 5.94 13.38
CA PRO A 88 -6.67 5.31 12.38
C PRO A 88 -5.80 4.22 12.99
N GLN A 89 -5.63 3.12 12.26
CA GLN A 89 -4.86 1.96 12.72
C GLN A 89 -3.41 2.32 13.11
N GLY A 90 -2.80 3.29 12.42
CA GLY A 90 -1.45 3.78 12.72
C GLY A 90 -1.31 4.44 14.10
N LEU A 91 -2.41 4.83 14.74
CA LEU A 91 -2.41 5.46 16.06
C LEU A 91 -2.92 4.53 17.17
N VAL A 92 -3.37 3.31 16.85
CA VAL A 92 -3.96 2.38 17.84
C VAL A 92 -3.02 2.07 19.02
N HIS A 93 -1.72 2.13 18.79
CA HIS A 93 -0.68 1.88 19.80
C HIS A 93 -0.15 3.15 20.48
N LEU A 94 -0.87 4.28 20.39
CA LEU A 94 -0.48 5.51 21.06
C LEU A 94 -0.48 5.33 22.58
N THR A 95 0.69 5.55 23.19
CA THR A 95 0.90 5.48 24.64
C THR A 95 1.60 6.73 25.15
N SER A 96 1.72 6.86 26.46
CA SER A 96 2.57 7.85 27.13
C SER A 96 4.00 7.85 26.58
N THR A 97 4.56 6.67 26.29
CA THR A 97 5.90 6.55 25.66
C THR A 97 5.92 7.11 24.23
N SER A 98 4.86 6.92 23.46
CA SER A 98 4.72 7.55 22.13
C SER A 98 4.64 9.07 22.27
N LEU A 99 3.89 9.56 23.25
CA LEU A 99 3.74 11.00 23.51
C LEU A 99 5.02 11.66 24.05
N SER A 100 5.92 10.92 24.70
CA SER A 100 7.27 11.41 25.03
C SER A 100 8.16 11.65 23.80
N ARG A 101 7.71 11.23 22.61
CA ARG A 101 8.30 11.52 21.30
C ARG A 101 7.31 12.27 20.39
N ALA A 102 6.36 13.00 20.97
CA ALA A 102 5.27 13.63 20.22
C ALA A 102 5.74 14.59 19.10
N ARG A 103 6.85 15.30 19.29
CA ARG A 103 7.46 16.12 18.22
C ARG A 103 7.87 15.26 17.02
N ASP A 104 8.56 14.15 17.30
CA ASP A 104 9.04 13.22 16.27
C ASP A 104 7.84 12.66 15.49
N LEU A 105 6.77 12.25 16.19
CA LEU A 105 5.54 11.77 15.57
C LEU A 105 4.91 12.78 14.60
N VAL A 106 4.91 14.07 14.94
CA VAL A 106 4.40 15.12 14.04
C VAL A 106 5.26 15.21 12.78
N ILE A 107 6.59 15.23 12.92
CA ILE A 107 7.51 15.31 11.78
C ILE A 107 7.42 14.04 10.92
N GLU A 108 7.38 12.86 11.53
CA GLU A 108 7.17 11.58 10.86
C GLU A 108 5.87 11.62 10.04
N CYS A 109 4.74 12.06 10.63
CA CYS A 109 3.47 12.18 9.91
C CYS A 109 3.57 13.15 8.73
N LEU A 110 4.16 14.34 8.92
CA LEU A 110 4.30 15.35 7.87
C LEU A 110 5.24 14.90 6.73
N VAL A 111 6.21 14.04 7.02
CA VAL A 111 7.14 13.49 6.02
C VAL A 111 6.55 12.28 5.32
N GLN A 112 5.91 11.34 6.02
CA GLN A 112 5.53 10.03 5.49
C GLN A 112 4.20 10.05 4.71
N SER A 113 3.33 11.01 4.96
CA SER A 113 1.92 10.89 4.58
C SER A 113 1.50 11.43 3.21
N HIS A 114 2.34 12.25 2.57
CA HIS A 114 1.94 13.01 1.38
C HIS A 114 2.77 12.68 0.14
N ILE A 115 2.25 12.94 -1.07
CA ILE A 115 3.12 13.10 -2.25
C ILE A 115 3.97 14.33 -1.93
N MET A 116 5.26 14.14 -1.64
CA MET A 116 6.14 15.22 -1.20
C MET A 116 6.36 16.23 -2.34
N GLY A 117 5.41 17.15 -2.51
CA GLY A 117 5.47 18.22 -3.48
C GLY A 117 6.44 19.30 -3.03
N ALA A 118 7.04 20.00 -4.00
CA ALA A 118 8.03 21.05 -3.74
C ALA A 118 7.53 22.08 -2.70
N LYS A 119 6.27 22.51 -2.80
CA LYS A 119 5.66 23.49 -1.88
C LYS A 119 5.61 22.99 -0.43
N HIS A 120 5.24 21.73 -0.23
CA HIS A 120 5.17 21.11 1.11
C HIS A 120 6.57 20.96 1.70
N LEU A 121 7.51 20.42 0.91
CA LEU A 121 8.90 20.26 1.32
C LEU A 121 9.55 21.60 1.68
N THR A 122 9.35 22.64 0.87
CA THR A 122 9.83 23.99 1.18
C THR A 122 9.21 24.50 2.48
N SER A 123 7.89 24.35 2.67
CA SER A 123 7.21 24.80 3.89
C SER A 123 7.72 24.07 5.14
N LEU A 124 7.96 22.76 5.04
CA LEU A 124 8.48 21.92 6.12
C LEU A 124 9.91 22.30 6.49
N LEU A 125 10.80 22.44 5.49
CA LEU A 125 12.17 22.87 5.70
C LEU A 125 12.24 24.28 6.30
N THR A 126 11.47 25.24 5.76
CA THR A 126 11.41 26.60 6.29
C THR A 126 10.95 26.60 7.75
N ALA A 127 9.88 25.88 8.08
CA ALA A 127 9.38 25.81 9.45
C ALA A 127 10.43 25.30 10.44
N VAL A 128 11.06 24.17 10.10
CA VAL A 128 12.01 23.48 10.96
C VAL A 128 13.33 24.25 11.11
N ILE A 129 13.86 24.83 10.02
CA ILE A 129 15.05 25.70 10.06
C ILE A 129 14.78 26.95 10.90
N GLU A 130 13.63 27.60 10.71
CA GLU A 130 13.28 28.77 11.51
C GLU A 130 13.15 28.42 12.99
N MET A 131 12.60 27.26 13.33
CA MET A 131 12.53 26.79 14.72
C MET A 131 13.93 26.60 15.31
N ASP A 132 14.82 25.88 14.62
CA ASP A 132 16.19 25.65 15.09
C ASP A 132 16.97 26.97 15.25
N VAL A 133 16.85 27.90 14.30
CA VAL A 133 17.51 29.22 14.37
C VAL A 133 16.96 30.06 15.53
N ASN A 134 15.65 30.00 15.79
CA ASN A 134 15.07 30.70 16.94
C ASN A 134 15.54 30.11 18.27
N ASP A 135 15.66 28.78 18.36
CA ASP A 135 16.17 28.09 19.55
C ASP A 135 17.66 28.42 19.80
N LEU A 136 18.45 28.57 18.72
CA LEU A 136 19.84 29.06 18.79
C LEU A 136 19.90 30.49 19.35
N ASN A 137 19.13 31.40 18.75
CA ASN A 137 19.12 32.82 19.13
C ASN A 137 18.67 33.05 20.59
N GLY A 138 17.81 32.18 21.12
CA GLY A 138 17.36 32.24 22.51
C GLY A 138 18.43 31.78 23.52
N THR A 139 19.35 30.93 23.09
CA THR A 139 20.33 30.26 23.98
C THR A 139 21.75 30.85 23.82
N TRP A 140 22.07 31.37 22.64
CA TRP A 140 23.36 31.92 22.27
C TRP A 140 23.08 33.15 21.39
N ASN A 141 23.90 34.20 21.43
CA ASN A 141 23.92 35.23 20.36
C ASN A 141 24.52 34.60 19.07
N ALA A 142 23.99 33.46 18.65
CA ALA A 142 24.52 32.61 17.60
C ALA A 142 24.09 33.14 16.24
N ASN A 143 25.08 33.55 15.46
CA ASN A 143 24.90 33.92 14.07
C ASN A 143 24.52 32.67 13.24
N SER A 144 23.90 32.88 12.08
CA SER A 144 23.57 31.85 11.08
C SER A 144 24.74 30.90 10.75
N THR A 145 25.97 31.33 10.98
CA THR A 145 27.20 30.55 10.81
C THR A 145 27.28 29.33 11.75
N VAL A 146 26.82 29.45 12.99
CA VAL A 146 26.84 28.34 13.97
C VAL A 146 25.86 27.25 13.54
N TYR A 147 24.67 27.65 13.09
CA TYR A 147 23.68 26.73 12.55
C TYR A 147 24.21 25.96 11.33
N THR A 148 24.87 26.66 10.41
CA THR A 148 25.45 26.01 9.22
C THR A 148 26.58 25.04 9.57
N ASP A 149 27.42 25.36 10.56
CA ASP A 149 28.50 24.47 10.99
C ASP A 149 27.93 23.20 11.65
N ILE A 150 26.84 23.32 12.43
CA ILE A 150 26.12 22.17 13.01
C ILE A 150 25.55 21.26 11.91
N LEU A 151 24.87 21.84 10.92
CA LEU A 151 24.31 21.08 9.79
C LEU A 151 25.41 20.38 8.99
N MET A 152 26.55 21.03 8.77
CA MET A 152 27.69 20.43 8.06
C MET A 152 28.22 19.19 8.79
N LEU A 153 28.47 19.28 10.10
CA LEU A 153 28.94 18.14 10.91
C LEU A 153 27.97 16.96 10.84
N GLN A 154 26.68 17.24 10.81
CA GLN A 154 25.64 16.22 10.72
C GLN A 154 25.57 15.57 9.34
N MET A 155 25.70 16.36 8.27
CA MET A 155 25.76 15.85 6.90
C MET A 155 26.97 14.92 6.70
N GLU A 156 28.10 15.21 7.36
CA GLU A 156 29.26 14.32 7.41
C GLU A 156 28.96 13.03 8.18
N SER A 157 28.28 13.11 9.33
CA SER A 157 27.90 11.94 10.13
C SER A 157 26.91 11.00 9.43
N LEU A 158 26.04 11.55 8.58
CA LEU A 158 25.08 10.81 7.76
C LEU A 158 25.70 10.27 6.45
N ASN A 159 27.03 10.42 6.26
CA ASN A 159 27.77 10.05 5.05
C ASN A 159 27.22 10.70 3.75
N LEU A 160 26.50 11.81 3.84
CA LEU A 160 25.94 12.51 2.68
C LEU A 160 26.99 13.33 1.91
N VAL A 161 28.09 13.72 2.58
CA VAL A 161 29.13 14.62 2.02
C VAL A 161 30.14 13.89 1.12
N SER A 162 30.11 12.55 1.03
CA SER A 162 31.05 11.82 0.17
C SER A 162 30.78 11.95 -1.33
N MET A 163 29.75 12.70 -1.75
CA MET A 163 29.37 12.82 -3.16
C MET A 163 29.81 14.09 -3.88
N ASP A 164 30.20 15.20 -3.23
CA ASP A 164 30.68 16.37 -4.01
C ASP A 164 31.40 17.44 -3.17
N ARG A 165 32.63 17.15 -2.73
CA ARG A 165 33.44 18.09 -1.94
C ARG A 165 33.91 19.32 -2.73
N GLU A 166 33.87 19.27 -4.07
CA GLU A 166 34.42 20.33 -4.93
C GLU A 166 33.48 21.53 -5.14
N ASN A 167 32.17 21.33 -5.03
CA ASN A 167 31.20 22.39 -5.33
C ASN A 167 30.86 23.27 -4.11
N PHE A 168 30.94 22.74 -2.89
CA PHE A 168 30.60 23.49 -1.67
C PHE A 168 31.72 24.43 -1.17
N VAL A 169 32.99 24.08 -1.41
CA VAL A 169 34.15 24.87 -0.94
C VAL A 169 34.35 26.16 -1.77
N LYS A 170 33.90 26.18 -3.04
CA LYS A 170 34.01 27.35 -3.91
C LYS A 170 33.22 28.57 -3.42
N THR A 171 32.13 28.37 -2.68
CA THR A 171 31.29 29.46 -2.18
C THR A 171 31.91 30.16 -0.96
N ARG A 172 32.77 29.46 -0.18
CA ARG A 172 33.43 30.04 1.01
C ARG A 172 34.61 30.95 0.66
N ALA A 173 35.24 30.73 -0.50
CA ALA A 173 36.38 31.53 -0.96
C ALA A 173 36.00 32.92 -1.50
N ALA A 174 34.72 33.17 -1.80
CA ALA A 174 34.26 34.44 -2.40
C ALA A 174 33.87 35.52 -1.36
N SER A 175 33.73 35.17 -0.09
CA SER A 175 33.20 36.09 0.92
C SER A 175 33.87 35.89 2.29
N THR A 176 35.14 36.28 2.41
CA THR A 176 35.70 36.91 3.64
C THR A 176 37.17 37.30 3.43
N PRO A 177 37.59 38.52 3.83
CA PRO A 177 39.01 38.88 3.88
C PRO A 177 39.68 38.18 5.07
N SER A 178 40.89 37.71 4.82
CA SER A 178 41.82 37.10 5.78
C SER A 178 41.93 37.81 7.13
N THR A 179 41.86 37.06 8.25
CA THR A 179 42.79 37.26 9.37
C THR A 179 42.87 36.07 10.34
N SER A 180 44.12 35.80 10.74
CA SER A 180 44.63 35.03 11.89
C SER A 180 44.30 33.55 12.06
N LYS A 181 45.31 32.76 11.68
CA LYS A 181 45.71 31.44 12.17
C LYS A 181 45.48 31.25 13.68
N ILE A 182 44.88 30.12 14.06
CA ILE A 182 45.23 29.41 15.31
C ILE A 182 45.67 28.00 14.91
N SER A 183 46.95 27.76 15.13
CA SER A 183 47.64 26.51 14.91
C SER A 183 47.44 25.56 16.09
N GLY A 184 47.25 24.28 15.77
CA GLY A 184 47.85 23.20 16.55
C GLY A 184 46.86 22.23 17.17
N VAL A 185 46.59 21.11 16.47
CA VAL A 185 46.64 19.77 17.06
C VAL A 185 47.13 18.79 15.99
N SER A 186 48.19 18.07 16.32
CA SER A 186 48.93 17.13 15.49
C SER A 186 48.12 15.87 15.16
N ARG A 187 48.24 15.39 13.92
CA ARG A 187 47.85 14.03 13.52
C ARG A 187 48.80 12.99 14.14
N ALA A 188 48.28 12.06 14.92
CA ALA A 188 48.77 10.68 15.03
C ALA A 188 47.80 9.83 15.86
N GLY A 189 47.44 8.63 15.37
CA GLY A 189 46.82 7.58 16.18
C GLY A 189 45.55 6.98 15.58
N SER A 190 45.72 5.89 14.83
CA SER A 190 44.66 4.97 14.43
C SER A 190 44.03 4.29 15.65
N CYS A 191 42.75 4.53 15.93
CA CYS A 191 41.89 3.67 16.75
C CYS A 191 40.46 3.69 16.16
N ASN A 192 39.79 2.54 16.23
CA ASN A 192 38.45 2.23 15.74
C ASN A 192 37.41 3.35 15.97
N PRO A 193 36.38 3.51 15.11
CA PRO A 193 35.30 4.47 15.34
C PRO A 193 34.38 3.93 16.44
N ALA A 194 34.80 4.05 17.69
CA ALA A 194 33.86 4.16 18.79
C ALA A 194 33.14 5.49 18.59
N MET A 195 31.82 5.42 18.38
CA MET A 195 30.94 6.57 18.36
C MET A 195 31.28 7.48 19.54
N PRO A 196 31.56 8.78 19.33
CA PRO A 196 31.60 9.71 20.44
C PRO A 196 30.22 9.66 21.10
N GLU A 197 30.18 9.39 22.41
CA GLU A 197 28.96 9.62 23.19
C GLU A 197 28.48 11.04 22.91
N PRO A 198 27.19 11.24 22.57
CA PRO A 198 26.69 12.56 22.25
C PRO A 198 26.79 13.41 23.51
N MET A 199 27.70 14.39 23.50
CA MET A 199 27.69 15.45 24.49
C MET A 199 26.28 16.05 24.53
N ASP A 200 25.81 16.24 25.76
CA ASP A 200 24.49 16.71 26.18
C ASP A 200 24.21 18.17 25.74
N TYR A 201 24.23 18.43 24.44
CA TYR A 201 23.81 19.70 23.88
C TYR A 201 22.29 19.65 23.71
N SER A 202 21.59 20.33 24.61
CA SER A 202 20.14 20.64 24.61
C SER A 202 19.73 21.53 23.41
N PHE A 203 20.28 21.27 22.23
CA PHE A 203 19.86 21.88 20.99
C PHE A 203 18.68 21.07 20.44
N ALA A 204 17.60 21.72 20.06
CA ALA A 204 16.46 21.01 19.51
C ALA A 204 16.79 20.59 18.07
N HIS A 205 16.94 19.29 17.85
CA HIS A 205 17.42 18.66 16.61
C HIS A 205 16.32 18.54 15.53
N HIS A 206 15.52 19.58 15.27
CA HIS A 206 14.38 19.43 14.36
C HIS A 206 14.84 19.16 12.93
N SER A 207 15.81 19.92 12.43
CA SER A 207 16.33 19.73 11.06
C SER A 207 17.06 18.41 10.92
N CYS A 208 17.75 17.96 11.96
CA CYS A 208 18.48 16.70 11.97
C CYS A 208 17.52 15.53 11.85
N PHE A 209 16.46 15.55 12.68
CA PHE A 209 15.41 14.54 12.65
C PHE A 209 14.68 14.55 11.30
N LEU A 210 14.34 15.73 10.78
CA LEU A 210 13.71 15.88 9.48
C LEU A 210 14.57 15.30 8.35
N ILE A 211 15.88 15.58 8.33
CA ILE A 211 16.80 15.02 7.31
C ILE A 211 16.80 13.50 7.40
N HIS A 212 16.90 12.94 8.60
CA HIS A 212 16.86 11.50 8.80
C HIS A 212 15.56 10.87 8.25
N GLU A 213 14.39 11.47 8.57
CA GLU A 213 13.10 10.98 8.07
C GLU A 213 12.97 11.10 6.54
N ILE A 214 13.51 12.16 5.94
CA ILE A 214 13.55 12.31 4.48
C ILE A 214 14.39 11.20 3.85
N LEU A 215 15.57 10.90 4.42
CA LEU A 215 16.44 9.83 3.93
C LEU A 215 15.79 8.45 4.08
N GLN A 216 15.12 8.18 5.21
CA GLN A 216 14.38 6.94 5.41
C GLN A 216 13.27 6.79 4.36
N ARG A 217 12.47 7.85 4.15
CA ARG A 217 11.45 7.88 3.10
C ARG A 217 12.06 7.65 1.72
N GLN A 218 13.19 8.27 1.40
CA GLN A 218 13.87 8.08 0.12
C GLN A 218 14.33 6.63 -0.07
N ALA A 219 14.89 5.99 0.97
CA ALA A 219 15.28 4.59 0.92
C ALA A 219 14.07 3.68 0.65
N SER A 220 12.93 3.92 1.32
CA SER A 220 11.69 3.19 1.06
C SER A 220 11.20 3.38 -0.38
N ILE A 221 11.23 4.60 -0.91
CA ILE A 221 10.85 4.89 -2.30
C ILE A 221 11.76 4.15 -3.27
N LEU A 222 13.08 4.16 -3.05
CA LEU A 222 14.03 3.44 -3.91
C LEU A 222 13.77 1.92 -3.90
N CYS A 223 13.46 1.33 -2.74
CA CYS A 223 13.08 -0.07 -2.66
C CYS A 223 11.80 -0.36 -3.45
N ILE A 224 10.78 0.50 -3.34
CA ILE A 224 9.52 0.36 -4.10
C ILE A 224 9.80 0.47 -5.60
N THR A 225 10.54 1.49 -6.04
CA THR A 225 10.90 1.67 -7.46
C THR A 225 11.68 0.48 -8.01
N SER A 226 12.60 -0.11 -7.22
CA SER A 226 13.31 -1.32 -7.60
C SER A 226 12.36 -2.51 -7.75
N ALA A 227 11.39 -2.67 -6.84
CA ALA A 227 10.39 -3.72 -6.94
C ALA A 227 9.48 -3.54 -8.17
N GLU A 228 9.04 -2.30 -8.43
CA GLU A 228 8.24 -1.95 -9.62
C GLU A 228 9.01 -2.23 -10.92
N THR A 229 10.28 -1.86 -10.98
CA THR A 229 11.14 -2.16 -12.15
C THR A 229 11.30 -3.67 -12.38
N GLY A 230 11.41 -4.45 -11.28
CA GLY A 230 11.43 -5.90 -11.34
C GLY A 230 10.12 -6.49 -11.86
N LEU A 231 8.99 -5.97 -11.39
CA LEU A 231 7.65 -6.35 -11.86
C LEU A 231 7.46 -6.01 -13.34
N ASP A 232 7.83 -4.82 -13.78
CA ASP A 232 7.75 -4.41 -15.19
C ASP A 232 8.61 -5.32 -16.08
N SER A 233 9.77 -5.74 -15.59
CA SER A 233 10.62 -6.71 -16.31
C SER A 233 9.93 -8.07 -16.46
N ILE A 234 9.24 -8.55 -15.41
CA ILE A 234 8.45 -9.79 -15.45
C ILE A 234 7.25 -9.65 -16.40
N LEU A 235 6.54 -8.52 -16.36
CA LEU A 235 5.42 -8.24 -17.26
C LEU A 235 5.87 -8.22 -18.73
N ASN A 236 7.02 -7.59 -19.01
CA ASN A 236 7.61 -7.59 -20.35
C ASN A 236 7.98 -9.00 -20.84
N LEU A 237 8.42 -9.90 -19.95
CA LEU A 237 8.64 -11.31 -20.30
C LEU A 237 7.33 -11.99 -20.72
N PHE A 238 6.24 -11.79 -19.97
CA PHE A 238 4.94 -12.34 -20.33
C PHE A 238 4.41 -11.78 -21.67
N MET A 239 4.60 -10.48 -21.93
CA MET A 239 4.18 -9.85 -23.18
C MET A 239 5.04 -10.25 -24.39
N THR A 240 6.32 -10.55 -24.19
CA THR A 240 7.22 -11.00 -25.28
C THR A 240 6.99 -12.46 -25.66
N GLU A 241 6.62 -13.34 -24.72
CA GLU A 241 6.13 -14.68 -25.03
C GLU A 241 4.87 -14.66 -25.92
N HIS A 242 4.04 -13.62 -25.80
CA HIS A 242 2.85 -13.42 -26.64
C HIS A 242 3.19 -13.09 -28.11
N MET A 243 4.40 -12.61 -28.40
CA MET A 243 4.83 -12.17 -29.74
C MET A 243 5.63 -13.22 -30.52
N LEU A 244 6.08 -14.30 -29.87
CA LEU A 244 6.76 -15.41 -30.52
C LEU A 244 5.73 -16.29 -31.25
N VAL A 245 5.19 -15.77 -32.35
CA VAL A 245 4.59 -16.63 -33.37
C VAL A 245 5.68 -17.61 -33.81
N PRO A 246 5.46 -18.94 -33.79
CA PRO A 246 6.43 -19.86 -34.34
C PRO A 246 6.56 -19.52 -35.83
N GLU A 247 7.72 -18.97 -36.22
CA GLU A 247 8.05 -18.80 -37.63
C GLU A 247 7.91 -20.16 -38.30
N LYS A 248 7.04 -20.25 -39.31
CA LYS A 248 6.86 -21.45 -40.15
C LYS A 248 8.09 -21.81 -40.98
N ASN A 249 9.23 -21.18 -40.74
CA ASN A 249 10.39 -21.20 -41.63
C ASN A 249 11.63 -21.70 -40.89
N SER A 250 11.69 -23.01 -40.62
CA SER A 250 12.92 -23.82 -40.78
C SER A 250 12.76 -25.19 -40.10
N LEU A 251 12.24 -26.17 -40.84
CA LEU A 251 12.80 -27.52 -40.82
C LEU A 251 12.21 -28.31 -42.00
N GLU A 252 12.84 -28.19 -43.17
CA GLU A 252 12.87 -29.32 -44.12
C GLU A 252 13.72 -30.41 -43.48
N GLY A 253 13.13 -31.16 -42.56
CA GLY A 253 13.73 -32.30 -41.89
C GLY A 253 12.61 -33.27 -41.53
N LYS A 254 12.63 -34.44 -42.16
CA LYS A 254 11.61 -35.51 -42.03
C LYS A 254 11.13 -35.69 -40.58
N PRO A 255 9.81 -35.80 -40.32
CA PRO A 255 9.31 -36.04 -38.98
C PRO A 255 9.56 -37.50 -38.60
N SER A 256 10.58 -37.76 -37.78
CA SER A 256 10.72 -39.01 -37.06
C SER A 256 10.01 -38.91 -35.71
N THR A 257 8.93 -39.69 -35.60
CA THR A 257 8.35 -40.24 -34.36
C THR A 257 7.86 -39.26 -33.29
N GLY A 258 6.54 -39.05 -33.29
CA GLY A 258 5.74 -39.16 -32.07
C GLY A 258 5.58 -37.93 -31.20
N ASN A 259 5.16 -36.80 -31.76
CA ASN A 259 4.19 -35.88 -31.12
C ASN A 259 3.58 -34.99 -32.20
N SER A 260 2.25 -34.98 -32.27
CA SER A 260 1.50 -34.37 -33.38
C SER A 260 1.63 -32.83 -33.38
N PRO A 261 1.50 -32.16 -34.55
CA PRO A 261 1.46 -30.69 -34.64
C PRO A 261 0.31 -30.03 -33.84
N LYS A 262 -0.70 -30.80 -33.40
CA LYS A 262 -1.80 -30.31 -32.54
C LYS A 262 -1.33 -30.00 -31.11
N SER A 263 -0.46 -30.84 -30.56
CA SER A 263 0.07 -30.68 -29.18
C SER A 263 0.91 -29.42 -29.02
N MET A 264 1.72 -29.05 -30.03
CA MET A 264 2.49 -27.80 -30.00
C MET A 264 1.59 -26.56 -30.11
N SER A 265 0.49 -26.61 -30.85
CA SER A 265 -0.47 -25.49 -30.93
C SER A 265 -1.25 -25.28 -29.63
N GLU A 266 -1.55 -26.35 -28.91
CA GLU A 266 -2.26 -26.30 -27.62
C GLU A 266 -1.37 -25.76 -26.51
N LEU A 267 -0.10 -26.19 -26.46
CA LEU A 267 0.89 -25.64 -25.53
C LEU A 267 1.08 -24.12 -25.73
N PHE A 268 1.11 -23.66 -26.98
CA PHE A 268 1.22 -22.24 -27.29
C PHE A 268 -0.03 -21.45 -26.85
N LEU A 269 -1.24 -21.97 -27.11
CA LEU A 269 -2.48 -21.32 -26.66
C LEU A 269 -2.57 -21.28 -25.13
N TRP A 270 -2.11 -22.34 -24.47
CA TRP A 270 -2.04 -22.41 -23.02
C TRP A 270 -1.04 -21.40 -22.45
N SER A 271 0.17 -21.30 -23.01
CA SER A 271 1.19 -20.34 -22.55
C SER A 271 0.73 -18.90 -22.76
N GLN A 272 0.08 -18.63 -23.89
CA GLN A 272 -0.49 -17.31 -24.20
C GLN A 272 -1.60 -16.93 -23.23
N TRP A 273 -2.57 -17.83 -22.98
CA TRP A 273 -3.63 -17.63 -22.00
C TRP A 273 -3.07 -17.40 -20.59
N ARG A 274 -2.12 -18.24 -20.17
CA ARG A 274 -1.47 -18.15 -18.86
C ARG A 274 -0.73 -16.81 -18.69
N SER A 275 -0.02 -16.38 -19.72
CA SER A 275 0.64 -15.06 -19.77
C SER A 275 -0.36 -13.90 -19.62
N ARG A 276 -1.49 -13.92 -20.35
CA ARG A 276 -2.57 -12.91 -20.21
C ARG A 276 -3.14 -12.85 -18.78
N CYS A 277 -3.31 -14.00 -18.14
CA CYS A 277 -3.79 -14.05 -16.75
C CYS A 277 -2.76 -13.49 -15.77
N LEU A 278 -1.49 -13.88 -15.92
CA LEU A 278 -0.40 -13.40 -15.06
C LEU A 278 -0.13 -11.92 -15.24
N SER A 279 -0.29 -11.37 -16.45
CA SER A 279 -0.11 -9.94 -16.67
C SER A 279 -1.08 -9.13 -15.83
N TYR A 280 -2.35 -9.56 -15.70
CA TYR A 280 -3.29 -8.91 -14.79
C TYR A 280 -2.91 -9.09 -13.31
N LEU A 281 -2.53 -10.31 -12.89
CA LEU A 281 -2.22 -10.62 -11.48
C LEU A 281 -0.93 -9.94 -10.98
N VAL A 282 0.02 -9.65 -11.87
CA VAL A 282 1.33 -9.08 -11.53
C VAL A 282 1.41 -7.60 -11.90
N ASP A 283 0.37 -7.05 -12.51
CA ASP A 283 0.29 -5.64 -12.87
C ASP A 283 0.35 -4.71 -11.64
N ASN A 284 1.08 -3.60 -11.77
CA ASN A 284 1.29 -2.64 -10.69
C ASN A 284 -0.03 -2.01 -10.22
N ARG A 285 -0.96 -1.67 -11.14
CA ARG A 285 -2.29 -1.17 -10.78
C ARG A 285 -3.05 -2.22 -9.98
N THR A 286 -3.05 -3.48 -10.42
CA THR A 286 -3.75 -4.57 -9.70
C THR A 286 -3.18 -4.78 -8.30
N ILE A 287 -1.86 -4.81 -8.14
CA ILE A 287 -1.21 -4.97 -6.81
C ILE A 287 -1.53 -3.79 -5.89
N ARG A 288 -1.56 -2.56 -6.41
CA ARG A 288 -1.98 -1.37 -5.66
C ARG A 288 -3.44 -1.45 -5.24
N LEU A 289 -4.34 -1.86 -6.15
CA LEU A 289 -5.76 -2.06 -5.84
C LEU A 289 -5.98 -3.16 -4.82
N LEU A 290 -5.26 -4.28 -4.92
CA LEU A 290 -5.29 -5.37 -3.95
C LEU A 290 -4.89 -4.89 -2.55
N SER A 291 -3.80 -4.11 -2.48
CA SER A 291 -3.31 -3.54 -1.22
C SER A 291 -4.33 -2.57 -0.62
N GLY A 292 -4.92 -1.69 -1.45
CA GLY A 292 -5.98 -0.78 -1.05
C GLY A 292 -7.24 -1.51 -0.58
N ALA A 293 -7.68 -2.54 -1.32
CA ALA A 293 -8.81 -3.38 -0.93
C ALA A 293 -8.55 -4.09 0.39
N ASN A 294 -7.33 -4.61 0.59
CA ASN A 294 -6.95 -5.23 1.84
C ASN A 294 -7.05 -4.24 3.01
N LEU A 295 -6.62 -2.99 2.83
CA LEU A 295 -6.76 -1.93 3.83
C LEU A 295 -8.24 -1.61 4.12
N ILE A 296 -9.05 -1.37 3.09
CA ILE A 296 -10.48 -1.05 3.22
C ILE A 296 -11.21 -2.15 4.01
N PHE A 297 -11.07 -3.40 3.58
CA PHE A 297 -11.80 -4.51 4.18
C PHE A 297 -11.16 -5.09 5.45
N SER A 298 -10.01 -4.56 5.89
CA SER A 298 -9.49 -4.83 7.23
C SER A 298 -10.27 -4.05 8.30
N THR A 299 -11.03 -3.03 7.91
CA THR A 299 -11.92 -2.30 8.81
C THR A 299 -13.25 -3.03 9.02
N PRO A 300 -13.94 -2.81 10.16
CA PRO A 300 -15.28 -3.33 10.39
C PRO A 300 -16.27 -3.02 9.26
N LYS A 301 -17.19 -3.97 8.98
CA LYS A 301 -18.19 -3.89 7.90
C LYS A 301 -18.90 -2.55 7.76
N VAL A 302 -19.31 -1.97 8.89
CA VAL A 302 -20.03 -0.70 8.93
C VAL A 302 -19.23 0.43 8.27
N HIS A 303 -17.89 0.43 8.38
CA HIS A 303 -17.06 1.53 7.89
C HIS A 303 -16.88 1.51 6.38
N TRP A 304 -16.50 0.36 5.81
CA TRP A 304 -16.34 0.31 4.37
C TRP A 304 -17.69 0.38 3.64
N LEU A 305 -18.82 0.01 4.27
CA LEU A 305 -20.15 0.28 3.72
C LEU A 305 -20.42 1.79 3.62
N GLN A 306 -20.06 2.57 4.65
CA GLN A 306 -20.20 4.04 4.61
C GLN A 306 -19.36 4.69 3.51
N VAL A 307 -18.27 4.05 3.07
CA VAL A 307 -17.45 4.51 1.96
C VAL A 307 -18.01 4.06 0.62
N LEU A 308 -18.40 2.78 0.49
CA LEU A 308 -18.82 2.20 -0.79
C LEU A 308 -20.26 2.53 -1.17
N ASP A 309 -21.19 2.65 -0.22
CA ASP A 309 -22.60 2.89 -0.52
C ASP A 309 -22.87 4.27 -1.15
N PRO A 310 -22.29 5.39 -0.67
CA PRO A 310 -22.46 6.69 -1.33
C PRO A 310 -21.94 6.69 -2.77
N LEU A 311 -20.86 5.96 -3.05
CA LEU A 311 -20.27 5.85 -4.39
C LEU A 311 -21.21 5.14 -5.39
N LYS A 312 -22.21 4.39 -4.90
CA LYS A 312 -23.24 3.78 -5.75
C LYS A 312 -24.26 4.80 -6.26
N VAL A 313 -24.52 5.86 -5.51
CA VAL A 313 -25.64 6.81 -5.77
C VAL A 313 -25.22 7.94 -6.71
N LEU A 314 -23.93 8.29 -6.75
CA LEU A 314 -23.37 9.29 -7.69
C LEU A 314 -23.36 8.83 -9.16
N SER A 315 -23.95 7.67 -9.47
CA SER A 315 -23.78 6.93 -10.73
C SER A 315 -24.58 7.46 -11.94
N ASP A 316 -24.94 8.75 -11.97
CA ASP A 316 -25.62 9.34 -13.14
C ASP A 316 -24.72 9.29 -14.41
N SER A 317 -23.40 9.11 -14.26
CA SER A 317 -22.49 8.66 -15.33
C SER A 317 -22.24 7.14 -15.24
N ILE A 318 -23.05 6.41 -16.00
CA ILE A 318 -23.32 4.97 -15.90
C ILE A 318 -22.15 4.13 -16.44
N ASN A 319 -21.32 3.55 -15.56
CA ASN A 319 -20.80 2.16 -15.57
C ASN A 319 -19.45 1.97 -14.85
N ASP A 320 -18.55 2.96 -14.92
CA ASP A 320 -17.15 2.76 -14.52
C ASP A 320 -16.98 2.59 -13.00
N HIS A 321 -17.61 3.44 -12.18
CA HIS A 321 -17.53 3.32 -10.72
C HIS A 321 -18.11 2.03 -10.17
N LEU A 322 -19.14 1.47 -10.83
CA LEU A 322 -19.70 0.19 -10.41
C LEU A 322 -18.68 -0.94 -10.65
N LEU A 323 -17.97 -0.92 -11.78
CA LEU A 323 -16.92 -1.89 -12.09
C LEU A 323 -15.75 -1.77 -11.12
N GLU A 324 -15.34 -0.55 -10.76
CA GLU A 324 -14.30 -0.31 -9.76
C GLU A 324 -14.69 -0.88 -8.39
N ILE A 325 -15.93 -0.66 -7.93
CA ILE A 325 -16.43 -1.22 -6.67
C ILE A 325 -16.43 -2.76 -6.74
N MET A 326 -16.84 -3.35 -7.87
CA MET A 326 -16.82 -4.80 -8.05
C MET A 326 -15.38 -5.34 -8.03
N GLU A 327 -14.45 -4.73 -8.78
CA GLU A 327 -13.04 -5.13 -8.85
C GLU A 327 -12.39 -5.05 -7.46
N ILE A 328 -12.54 -3.92 -6.75
CA ILE A 328 -12.03 -3.74 -5.40
C ILE A 328 -12.60 -4.79 -4.45
N SER A 329 -13.90 -5.09 -4.53
CA SER A 329 -14.53 -6.08 -3.67
C SER A 329 -14.03 -7.50 -3.93
N LEU A 330 -13.85 -7.89 -5.20
CA LEU A 330 -13.27 -9.20 -5.55
C LEU A 330 -11.81 -9.31 -5.12
N LEU A 331 -11.00 -8.27 -5.34
CA LEU A 331 -9.61 -8.20 -4.88
C LEU A 331 -9.54 -8.27 -3.34
N GLY A 332 -10.43 -7.57 -2.66
CA GLY A 332 -10.57 -7.60 -1.20
C GLY A 332 -10.93 -8.98 -0.65
N PHE A 333 -11.75 -9.74 -1.38
CA PHE A 333 -12.12 -11.10 -1.04
C PHE A 333 -10.93 -12.07 -1.13
N ILE A 334 -10.08 -11.91 -2.16
CA ILE A 334 -8.92 -12.80 -2.38
C ILE A 334 -7.61 -12.31 -1.75
N SER A 335 -7.59 -11.16 -1.09
CA SER A 335 -6.36 -10.51 -0.62
C SER A 335 -5.55 -11.39 0.35
N SER A 336 -6.23 -12.17 1.19
CA SER A 336 -5.64 -13.14 2.13
C SER A 336 -4.93 -14.30 1.42
N ARG A 337 -5.32 -14.61 0.19
CA ARG A 337 -4.91 -15.80 -0.57
C ARG A 337 -4.12 -15.48 -1.83
N TRP A 338 -3.90 -14.21 -2.15
CA TRP A 338 -3.31 -13.76 -3.41
C TRP A 338 -2.00 -14.47 -3.77
N THR A 339 -1.06 -14.54 -2.83
CA THR A 339 0.23 -15.22 -3.04
C THR A 339 0.06 -16.71 -3.32
N ASN A 340 -0.84 -17.38 -2.59
CA ASN A 340 -1.12 -18.80 -2.81
C ASN A 340 -1.83 -19.01 -4.16
N LEU A 341 -2.73 -18.12 -4.56
CA LEU A 341 -3.41 -18.18 -5.86
C LEU A 341 -2.41 -18.05 -7.01
N ILE A 342 -1.49 -17.09 -6.96
CA ILE A 342 -0.43 -16.97 -7.97
C ILE A 342 0.46 -18.21 -7.95
N GLY A 343 0.84 -18.71 -6.77
CA GLY A 343 1.65 -19.93 -6.65
C GLY A 343 0.97 -21.15 -7.29
N GLN A 344 -0.31 -21.38 -6.97
CA GLN A 344 -1.12 -22.46 -7.54
C GLN A 344 -1.25 -22.31 -9.06
N PHE A 345 -1.58 -21.11 -9.53
CA PHE A 345 -1.70 -20.81 -10.96
C PHE A 345 -0.37 -21.04 -11.70
N MET A 346 0.75 -20.67 -11.09
CA MET A 346 2.08 -20.91 -11.66
C MET A 346 2.48 -22.40 -11.65
N SER A 347 2.00 -23.17 -10.68
CA SER A 347 2.25 -24.61 -10.59
C SER A 347 1.35 -25.46 -11.49
N HIS A 348 0.25 -24.89 -11.98
CA HIS A 348 -0.71 -25.60 -12.81
C HIS A 348 -0.03 -26.06 -14.12
N SER A 349 -0.07 -27.36 -14.39
CA SER A 349 0.44 -27.94 -15.63
C SER A 349 -0.52 -27.69 -16.78
N CYS A 350 -0.02 -27.71 -18.02
CA CYS A 350 -0.88 -27.71 -19.20
C CYS A 350 -1.71 -29.00 -19.23
N ASP A 351 -3.01 -28.87 -19.00
CA ASP A 351 -3.97 -29.94 -19.22
C ASP A 351 -4.41 -29.92 -20.69
N TYR A 352 -4.30 -31.06 -21.38
CA TYR A 352 -4.63 -31.18 -22.81
C TYR A 352 -6.13 -31.39 -23.05
N LEU A 353 -6.96 -31.26 -22.00
CA LEU A 353 -8.41 -31.31 -22.13
C LEU A 353 -8.93 -30.18 -23.03
N THR A 354 -9.87 -30.55 -23.91
CA THR A 354 -10.63 -29.60 -24.72
C THR A 354 -11.51 -28.72 -23.84
N ILE A 355 -11.88 -27.54 -24.34
CA ILE A 355 -12.79 -26.63 -23.62
C ILE A 355 -14.14 -27.29 -23.31
N SER A 356 -14.61 -28.17 -24.19
CA SER A 356 -15.85 -28.94 -23.99
C SER A 356 -15.73 -29.91 -22.80
N GLU A 357 -14.61 -30.61 -22.68
CA GLU A 357 -14.31 -31.50 -21.55
C GLU A 357 -14.18 -30.71 -20.25
N GLN A 358 -13.42 -29.61 -20.23
CA GLN A 358 -13.32 -28.72 -19.06
C GLN A 358 -14.70 -28.20 -18.63
N TYR A 359 -15.54 -27.78 -19.59
CA TYR A 359 -16.91 -27.34 -19.33
C TYR A 359 -17.75 -28.46 -18.70
N SER A 360 -17.64 -29.70 -19.20
CA SER A 360 -18.39 -30.84 -18.65
C SER A 360 -17.99 -31.17 -17.20
N VAL A 361 -16.70 -31.10 -16.87
CA VAL A 361 -16.19 -31.31 -15.51
C VAL A 361 -16.73 -30.22 -14.57
N LEU A 362 -16.67 -28.96 -15.00
CA LEU A 362 -17.22 -27.83 -14.24
C LEU A 362 -18.74 -27.94 -14.04
N HIS A 363 -19.46 -28.46 -15.04
CA HIS A 363 -20.89 -28.71 -14.94
C HIS A 363 -21.21 -29.79 -13.88
N CYS A 364 -20.39 -30.84 -13.78
CA CYS A 364 -20.53 -31.84 -12.72
C CYS A 364 -20.27 -31.25 -11.32
N LEU A 365 -19.25 -30.40 -11.18
CA LEU A 365 -18.92 -29.73 -9.92
C LEU A 365 -20.09 -28.90 -9.36
N LEU A 366 -20.89 -28.28 -10.22
CA LEU A 366 -22.12 -27.56 -9.83
C LEU A 366 -23.21 -28.47 -9.26
N GLN A 367 -23.33 -29.70 -9.77
CA GLN A 367 -24.31 -30.66 -9.28
C GLN A 367 -23.92 -31.19 -7.90
N GLU A 368 -22.63 -31.45 -7.68
CA GLU A 368 -22.09 -32.00 -6.43
C GLU A 368 -22.00 -30.99 -5.28
N ASN A 369 -21.71 -29.71 -5.58
CA ASN A 369 -21.50 -28.67 -4.55
C ASN A 369 -22.75 -28.31 -3.72
N THR A 370 -23.94 -28.83 -4.05
CA THR A 370 -25.17 -28.59 -3.29
C THR A 370 -25.14 -29.16 -1.87
N GLN A 371 -24.31 -30.18 -1.61
CA GLN A 371 -24.22 -30.85 -0.31
C GLN A 371 -23.07 -30.36 0.60
N CYS A 372 -22.06 -29.67 0.04
CA CYS A 372 -20.82 -29.29 0.74
C CYS A 372 -20.70 -27.77 1.04
N ALA A 373 -21.74 -26.99 0.75
CA ALA A 373 -21.69 -25.53 0.85
C ALA A 373 -21.51 -25.01 2.30
N HIS A 374 -22.14 -25.66 3.28
CA HIS A 374 -22.10 -25.21 4.68
C HIS A 374 -20.70 -25.31 5.31
N SER A 375 -19.97 -26.42 5.11
CA SER A 375 -18.63 -26.59 5.67
C SER A 375 -17.60 -25.67 5.01
N LYS A 376 -17.72 -25.42 3.69
CA LYS A 376 -16.85 -24.48 2.96
C LYS A 376 -17.12 -23.01 3.31
N MET A 377 -18.36 -22.67 3.65
CA MET A 377 -18.73 -21.34 4.14
C MET A 377 -18.17 -21.09 5.54
N GLU A 378 -18.15 -22.10 6.42
CA GLU A 378 -17.55 -21.97 7.76
C GLU A 378 -16.05 -21.67 7.72
N ALA A 379 -15.32 -22.24 6.76
CA ALA A 379 -13.88 -22.06 6.57
C ALA A 379 -13.46 -20.64 6.16
N LEU A 380 -14.38 -19.79 5.71
CA LEU A 380 -14.09 -18.39 5.40
C LEU A 380 -13.90 -17.57 6.67
N SER A 381 -12.97 -16.62 6.61
CA SER A 381 -12.82 -15.58 7.64
C SER A 381 -14.09 -14.73 7.73
N SER A 382 -14.30 -14.07 8.88
CA SER A 382 -15.42 -13.14 9.07
C SER A 382 -15.43 -12.04 8.00
N LYS A 383 -14.24 -11.52 7.65
CA LYS A 383 -14.03 -10.55 6.56
C LYS A 383 -14.54 -11.08 5.22
N GLU A 384 -14.13 -12.26 4.81
CA GLU A 384 -14.52 -12.85 3.52
C GLU A 384 -16.03 -13.11 3.45
N LYS A 385 -16.64 -13.55 4.56
CA LYS A 385 -18.10 -13.72 4.67
C LYS A 385 -18.84 -12.40 4.46
N ASP A 386 -18.35 -11.32 5.06
CA ASP A 386 -18.97 -10.00 4.95
C ASP A 386 -18.86 -9.43 3.53
N ILE A 387 -17.70 -9.56 2.89
CA ILE A 387 -17.49 -9.13 1.50
C ILE A 387 -18.39 -9.94 0.54
N LEU A 388 -18.42 -11.27 0.70
CA LEU A 388 -19.23 -12.14 -0.14
C LEU A 388 -20.73 -11.84 0.01
N GLY A 389 -21.19 -11.61 1.24
CA GLY A 389 -22.56 -11.20 1.53
C GLY A 389 -22.92 -9.88 0.85
N TYR A 390 -22.05 -8.88 0.98
CA TYR A 390 -22.22 -7.59 0.31
C TYR A 390 -22.25 -7.72 -1.21
N MET A 391 -21.33 -8.49 -1.81
CA MET A 391 -21.28 -8.72 -3.25
C MET A 391 -22.54 -9.44 -3.76
N THR A 392 -23.08 -10.37 -2.98
CA THR A 392 -24.34 -11.06 -3.33
C THR A 392 -25.49 -10.07 -3.41
N THR A 393 -25.63 -9.18 -2.44
CA THR A 393 -26.67 -8.13 -2.46
C THR A 393 -26.43 -7.09 -3.55
N PHE A 394 -25.17 -6.71 -3.77
CA PHE A 394 -24.80 -5.69 -4.75
C PHE A 394 -24.99 -6.15 -6.20
N LEU A 395 -24.73 -7.45 -6.47
CA LEU A 395 -24.83 -8.05 -7.79
C LEU A 395 -26.21 -8.62 -8.12
N ASP A 396 -27.19 -8.51 -7.23
CA ASP A 396 -28.50 -9.20 -7.35
C ASP A 396 -29.25 -8.89 -8.67
N CYS A 397 -28.90 -7.80 -9.34
CA CYS A 397 -29.41 -7.45 -10.68
C CYS A 397 -28.31 -7.15 -11.73
N HIS A 398 -27.03 -7.33 -11.40
CA HIS A 398 -25.89 -6.86 -12.22
C HIS A 398 -24.88 -7.95 -12.61
N TYR A 399 -25.26 -9.24 -12.52
CA TYR A 399 -24.37 -10.37 -12.84
C TYR A 399 -23.71 -10.29 -14.23
N HIS A 400 -24.38 -9.71 -15.22
CA HIS A 400 -23.83 -9.51 -16.56
C HIS A 400 -22.56 -8.63 -16.56
N LYS A 401 -22.36 -7.78 -15.55
CA LYS A 401 -21.17 -6.92 -15.43
C LYS A 401 -19.92 -7.66 -14.94
N LEU A 402 -20.06 -8.87 -14.39
CA LEU A 402 -18.91 -9.75 -14.14
C LEU A 402 -18.17 -10.13 -15.44
N TRP A 403 -18.82 -9.96 -16.59
CA TRP A 403 -18.20 -10.14 -17.91
C TRP A 403 -17.28 -8.99 -18.30
N LEU A 404 -17.39 -7.84 -17.66
CA LEU A 404 -16.50 -6.69 -17.90
C LEU A 404 -15.25 -6.75 -17.02
N LEU A 405 -15.22 -7.67 -16.04
CA LEU A 405 -14.07 -7.89 -15.18
C LEU A 405 -13.13 -8.97 -15.74
N PRO A 406 -11.83 -8.91 -15.40
CA PRO A 406 -10.83 -9.89 -15.78
C PRO A 406 -11.27 -11.33 -15.45
N PRO A 407 -11.26 -12.26 -16.42
CA PRO A 407 -11.68 -13.64 -16.21
C PRO A 407 -10.97 -14.34 -15.04
N VAL A 408 -9.66 -14.11 -14.90
CA VAL A 408 -8.83 -14.67 -13.83
C VAL A 408 -9.27 -14.19 -12.45
N LEU A 409 -9.66 -12.92 -12.31
CA LEU A 409 -10.14 -12.35 -11.05
C LEU A 409 -11.48 -12.97 -10.65
N VAL A 410 -12.42 -13.04 -11.59
CA VAL A 410 -13.76 -13.58 -11.36
C VAL A 410 -13.69 -15.05 -10.95
N ALA A 411 -12.88 -15.85 -11.64
CA ALA A 411 -12.69 -17.27 -11.31
C ALA A 411 -11.98 -17.48 -9.96
N ALA A 412 -10.95 -16.70 -9.66
CA ALA A 412 -10.24 -16.82 -8.38
C ALA A 412 -11.09 -16.38 -7.18
N ALA A 413 -11.95 -15.37 -7.37
CA ALA A 413 -12.70 -14.75 -6.29
C ALA A 413 -14.06 -15.38 -6.03
N ILE A 414 -14.79 -15.87 -7.03
CA ILE A 414 -16.14 -16.39 -6.82
C ILE A 414 -16.08 -17.86 -6.38
N PRO A 415 -16.47 -18.21 -5.14
CA PRO A 415 -16.40 -19.59 -4.67
C PRO A 415 -17.42 -20.47 -5.39
N SER A 416 -17.03 -21.69 -5.78
CA SER A 416 -17.87 -22.59 -6.57
C SER A 416 -19.18 -23.05 -5.93
N TRP A 417 -19.32 -22.88 -4.61
CA TRP A 417 -20.53 -23.17 -3.82
C TRP A 417 -21.43 -21.95 -3.61
N SER A 418 -21.02 -20.76 -4.04
CA SER A 418 -21.76 -19.51 -3.83
C SER A 418 -22.92 -19.33 -4.82
N ILE A 419 -23.92 -18.52 -4.44
CA ILE A 419 -25.01 -18.12 -5.34
C ILE A 419 -24.47 -17.32 -6.53
N LEU A 420 -23.45 -16.48 -6.29
CA LEU A 420 -22.76 -15.72 -7.34
C LEU A 420 -22.18 -16.64 -8.41
N PHE A 421 -21.59 -17.77 -8.03
CA PHE A 421 -21.07 -18.75 -8.98
C PHE A 421 -22.16 -19.33 -9.87
N ARG A 422 -23.30 -19.69 -9.27
CA ARG A 422 -24.45 -20.21 -10.03
C ARG A 422 -25.00 -19.17 -11.01
N ALA A 423 -25.12 -17.91 -10.58
CA ALA A 423 -25.58 -16.83 -11.43
C ALA A 423 -24.60 -16.56 -12.59
N PHE A 424 -23.29 -16.52 -12.30
CA PHE A 424 -22.25 -16.37 -13.31
C PHE A 424 -22.21 -17.56 -14.28
N TRP A 425 -22.30 -18.78 -13.77
CA TRP A 425 -22.34 -20.00 -14.58
C TRP A 425 -23.57 -20.03 -15.50
N ASN A 426 -24.75 -19.64 -15.01
CA ASN A 426 -25.94 -19.58 -15.84
C ASN A 426 -25.76 -18.63 -17.03
N GLU A 427 -25.09 -17.49 -16.82
CA GLU A 427 -24.77 -16.56 -17.90
C GLU A 427 -23.72 -17.13 -18.86
N LEU A 428 -22.71 -17.83 -18.35
CA LEU A 428 -21.72 -18.53 -19.17
C LEU A 428 -22.35 -19.65 -20.00
N ASN A 429 -23.28 -20.40 -19.40
CA ASN A 429 -24.02 -21.46 -20.07
C ASN A 429 -24.88 -20.92 -21.22
N LYS A 430 -25.59 -19.80 -21.01
CA LYS A 430 -26.35 -19.15 -22.09
C LYS A 430 -25.45 -18.77 -23.27
N ARG A 431 -24.24 -18.26 -23.01
CA ARG A 431 -23.30 -17.84 -24.07
C ARG A 431 -22.58 -19.02 -24.73
N PHE A 432 -22.37 -20.11 -24.00
CA PHE A 432 -21.74 -21.33 -24.50
C PHE A 432 -22.70 -22.20 -25.33
N VAL A 433 -23.95 -22.35 -24.88
CA VAL A 433 -24.98 -23.17 -25.54
C VAL A 433 -25.82 -22.36 -26.54
N GLY A 434 -26.02 -21.07 -26.27
CA GLY A 434 -26.92 -20.19 -27.01
C GLY A 434 -26.21 -19.21 -27.94
N ALA A 435 -25.93 -19.64 -29.17
CA ALA A 435 -25.79 -18.71 -30.29
C ALA A 435 -27.18 -18.15 -30.68
N SER A 436 -27.78 -17.22 -29.91
CA SER A 436 -28.98 -16.48 -30.39
C SER A 436 -29.40 -15.18 -29.66
N SER A 437 -28.68 -14.63 -28.67
CA SER A 437 -29.12 -13.35 -28.04
C SER A 437 -28.03 -12.26 -28.02
N ASP A 438 -28.18 -11.31 -28.96
CA ASP A 438 -27.75 -9.90 -29.06
C ASP A 438 -26.41 -9.36 -28.53
N VAL A 439 -25.52 -10.16 -27.95
CA VAL A 439 -24.13 -9.75 -27.71
C VAL A 439 -23.21 -10.77 -28.39
N ARG A 440 -22.97 -10.53 -29.68
CA ARG A 440 -22.02 -11.32 -30.48
C ARG A 440 -20.64 -11.16 -29.85
N CYS A 441 -20.03 -12.26 -29.39
CA CYS A 441 -18.57 -12.31 -29.28
C CYS A 441 -18.02 -12.09 -30.69
N TYR A 442 -17.32 -10.98 -30.92
CA TYR A 442 -16.83 -10.58 -32.24
C TYR A 442 -15.81 -11.56 -32.87
N ASP A 443 -15.37 -12.60 -32.13
CA ASP A 443 -14.37 -13.57 -32.59
C ASP A 443 -14.87 -15.03 -32.75
N CYS A 444 -16.14 -15.34 -32.49
CA CYS A 444 -16.66 -16.71 -32.68
C CYS A 444 -17.47 -16.82 -33.97
N GLY A 445 -16.78 -17.21 -35.06
CA GLY A 445 -17.37 -17.44 -36.37
C GLY A 445 -18.43 -18.56 -36.40
N GLN A 446 -19.40 -18.37 -37.29
CA GLN A 446 -20.68 -19.07 -37.49
C GLN A 446 -20.66 -20.59 -37.75
N ASP A 447 -19.58 -21.32 -37.48
CA ASP A 447 -19.33 -22.63 -38.11
C ASP A 447 -19.31 -23.84 -37.15
N GLY A 448 -19.90 -23.76 -35.96
CA GLY A 448 -19.94 -24.91 -35.04
C GLY A 448 -18.56 -25.45 -34.63
N LYS A 449 -17.51 -24.63 -34.79
CA LYS A 449 -16.14 -24.94 -34.35
C LYS A 449 -16.03 -24.64 -32.86
N GLU A 450 -15.37 -25.52 -32.11
CA GLU A 450 -15.11 -25.35 -30.68
C GLU A 450 -14.53 -23.97 -30.36
N HIS A 451 -15.00 -23.36 -29.27
CA HIS A 451 -14.41 -22.15 -28.69
C HIS A 451 -12.96 -22.43 -28.29
N ARG A 452 -11.97 -22.02 -29.09
CA ARG A 452 -10.54 -22.28 -28.80
C ARG A 452 -9.79 -21.08 -28.23
N ASP A 453 -10.09 -19.88 -28.70
CA ASP A 453 -9.47 -18.61 -28.27
C ASP A 453 -10.53 -17.50 -28.32
N CYS A 454 -11.47 -17.55 -27.38
CA CYS A 454 -12.46 -16.50 -27.19
C CYS A 454 -12.70 -16.28 -25.69
N GLU A 455 -13.34 -15.17 -25.34
CA GLU A 455 -13.59 -14.80 -23.94
C GLU A 455 -14.33 -15.90 -23.14
N VAL A 456 -15.23 -16.64 -23.80
CA VAL A 456 -15.95 -17.77 -23.17
C VAL A 456 -14.99 -18.93 -22.85
N ALA A 457 -14.10 -19.29 -23.79
CA ALA A 457 -13.09 -20.32 -23.57
C ALA A 457 -12.11 -19.93 -22.46
N GLU A 458 -11.71 -18.66 -22.43
CA GLU A 458 -10.83 -18.12 -21.38
C GLU A 458 -11.49 -18.20 -20.00
N ARG A 459 -12.76 -17.84 -19.87
CA ARG A 459 -13.51 -17.97 -18.61
C ARG A 459 -13.65 -19.42 -18.17
N ILE A 460 -13.93 -20.35 -19.10
CA ILE A 460 -13.98 -21.79 -18.79
C ILE A 460 -12.62 -22.28 -18.28
N ARG A 461 -11.52 -21.94 -18.96
CA ARG A 461 -10.15 -22.29 -18.53
C ARG A 461 -9.83 -21.74 -17.14
N CYS A 462 -10.15 -20.48 -16.88
CA CYS A 462 -9.93 -19.86 -15.57
C CYS A 462 -10.73 -20.57 -14.47
N LEU A 463 -12.02 -20.86 -14.70
CA LEU A 463 -12.84 -21.58 -13.73
C LEU A 463 -12.30 -22.99 -13.47
N TYR A 464 -11.86 -23.70 -14.52
CA TYR A 464 -11.26 -25.02 -14.38
C TYR A 464 -10.00 -24.94 -13.51
N ALA A 465 -9.07 -24.05 -13.83
CA ALA A 465 -7.79 -23.93 -13.12
C ALA A 465 -7.91 -23.56 -11.63
N PHE A 466 -8.98 -22.88 -11.21
CA PHE A 466 -9.18 -22.48 -9.80
C PHE A 466 -10.14 -23.38 -9.00
N HIS A 467 -10.92 -24.25 -9.65
CA HIS A 467 -11.94 -25.05 -8.99
C HIS A 467 -11.77 -26.57 -9.12
N ILE A 468 -10.93 -27.02 -10.05
CA ILE A 468 -10.53 -28.42 -10.26
C ILE A 468 -9.05 -28.53 -9.93
#